data_AF-A0A1G9NTU9-F1
#
_entry.id   AF-A0A1G9NTU9-F1
#
_cell.length_a   1.000
_cell.length_b   1.000
_cell.length_c   1.000
_cell.angle_alpha   90.00
_cell.angle_beta   90.00
_cell.angle_gamma   90.00
#
_symmetry.space_group_name_H-M   'P 1'
#
loop_
_entity.id
_entity.type
_entity.pdbx_description
1 polymer ?
#
loop_
_entity_poly.entity_id
_entity_poly.type
_entity_poly.pdbx_seq_one_letter_code
_entity_poly.pdbx_strand_id
1 'polypeptide(L)' 'MGNADFPYTTPLLFELEGPSCGYDFGAPATNSYQPPFKFTGTIHSVTVEVSGELIRHNDADIARLMAQQ' A
#
# COMPACT_ATOMS: atom_id res chain seq x y z
N MET A 1 0.21 19.96 7.50
CA MET A 1 -0.11 19.53 6.12
C MET A 1 -0.98 18.28 6.24
N GLY A 2 -2.14 18.09 5.63
CA GLY A 2 -3.17 18.96 5.06
C GLY A 2 -4.48 18.16 5.21
N ASN A 3 -5.51 18.75 5.81
CA ASN A 3 -6.79 18.06 6.01
C ASN A 3 -7.64 18.24 4.75
N ALA A 4 -7.64 17.24 3.88
CA ALA A 4 -8.39 17.25 2.64
C ALA A 4 -9.14 15.93 2.48
N ASP A 5 -10.35 16.02 1.94
CA ASP A 5 -11.07 14.86 1.43
C ASP A 5 -10.51 14.50 0.06
N PHE A 6 -10.15 13.24 -0.12
CA PHE A 6 -9.65 12.73 -1.38
C PHE A 6 -10.79 12.02 -2.12
N PRO A 7 -11.14 12.45 -3.35
CA PRO A 7 -12.26 11.86 -4.10
C PRO A 7 -11.96 10.45 -4.63
N TYR A 8 -10.71 9.98 -4.50
CA TYR A 8 -10.25 8.67 -4.94
C TYR A 8 -9.37 8.02 -3.87
N THR A 9 -9.25 6.69 -3.94
CA THR A 9 -8.36 5.89 -3.10
C THR A 9 -6.96 6.49 -3.10
N THR A 10 -6.55 7.00 -1.93
CA THR A 10 -5.21 7.53 -1.69
C THR A 10 -4.55 6.60 -0.68
N PRO A 11 -3.68 5.69 -1.11
CA PRO A 11 -3.04 4.75 -0.19
C PRO A 11 -2.20 5.53 0.82
N LEU A 12 -2.63 5.47 2.08
CA LEU A 12 -1.99 6.21 3.18
C LEU A 12 -0.65 5.60 3.59
N LEU A 13 -0.48 4.31 3.28
CA LEU A 13 0.70 3.52 3.60
C LEU A 13 1.10 2.70 2.37
N PHE A 14 1.85 3.32 1.48
CA PHE A 14 2.95 2.57 0.90
C PHE A 14 4.14 2.90 1.77
N GLU A 15 4.91 1.90 2.21
CA GLU A 15 6.29 2.18 2.57
C GLU A 15 7.00 2.88 1.39
N LEU A 16 8.26 3.30 1.56
CA LEU A 16 9.04 4.00 0.52
C LEU A 16 8.94 3.40 -0.90
N GLU A 17 8.57 2.13 -1.02
CA GLU A 17 8.57 1.36 -2.26
C GLU A 17 7.32 1.49 -3.15
N GLY A 18 6.17 1.93 -2.62
CA GLY A 18 4.94 1.91 -3.42
C GLY A 18 4.40 0.48 -3.67
N PRO A 19 3.35 0.33 -4.50
CA PRO A 19 2.89 -0.97 -4.95
C PRO A 19 3.86 -1.53 -5.99
N SER A 20 4.28 -2.79 -5.82
CA SER A 20 5.20 -3.48 -6.72
C SER A 20 4.62 -4.80 -7.24
N CYS A 21 5.10 -5.26 -8.40
CA CYS A 21 4.74 -6.56 -8.96
C CYS A 21 5.96 -7.18 -9.64
N GLY A 22 6.32 -8.40 -9.26
CA GLY A 22 7.46 -9.12 -9.82
C GLY A 22 8.84 -8.63 -9.37
N TYR A 23 8.90 -7.66 -8.45
CA TYR A 23 10.12 -7.10 -7.93
C TYR A 23 9.86 -6.45 -6.57
N ASP A 24 10.53 -6.92 -5.53
CA ASP A 24 10.57 -6.28 -4.21
C ASP A 24 12.03 -5.89 -3.95
N PHE A 25 12.27 -4.61 -3.66
CA PHE A 25 13.62 -4.07 -3.39
C PHE A 25 13.81 -3.68 -1.93
N GLY A 26 12.83 -4.00 -1.09
CA GLY A 26 12.76 -3.61 0.29
C GLY A 26 13.72 -4.36 1.18
N ALA A 27 13.69 -3.95 2.44
CA ALA A 27 14.38 -4.68 3.49
C ALA A 27 13.81 -6.10 3.56
N PRO A 28 14.66 -7.14 3.54
CA PRO A 28 14.16 -8.50 3.62
C PRO A 28 13.53 -8.74 4.99
N ALA A 29 12.42 -9.49 5.03
CA ALA A 29 11.75 -9.83 6.29
C ALA A 29 12.65 -10.65 7.25
N THR A 30 13.72 -11.26 6.73
CA THR A 30 14.69 -12.07 7.50
C THR A 30 16.08 -12.00 6.86
N ASN A 31 17.12 -12.27 7.64
CA ASN A 31 18.50 -12.37 7.13
C ASN A 31 18.72 -13.56 6.16
N SER A 32 17.79 -14.51 6.12
CA SER A 32 17.87 -15.70 5.26
C SER A 32 17.52 -15.44 3.80
N TYR A 33 17.12 -14.23 3.43
CA TYR A 33 16.87 -13.87 2.03
C TYR A 33 17.49 -12.52 1.68
N GLN A 34 18.07 -12.39 0.48
CA GLN A 34 18.72 -11.17 0.01
C GLN A 34 17.90 -10.51 -1.11
N PRO A 35 17.57 -9.21 -0.99
CA PRO A 35 16.99 -8.45 -2.09
C PRO A 35 18.03 -8.22 -3.21
N PRO A 36 17.59 -7.98 -4.46
CA PRO A 36 16.19 -7.87 -4.88
C PRO A 36 15.50 -9.22 -5.12
N PHE A 37 14.22 -9.29 -4.78
CA PHE A 37 13.36 -10.46 -5.01
C PHE A 37 12.80 -10.43 -6.43
N LYS A 38 13.66 -10.67 -7.43
CA LYS A 38 13.26 -10.60 -8.83
C LYS A 38 12.47 -11.84 -9.26
N PHE A 39 11.24 -11.64 -9.70
CA PHE A 39 10.49 -12.67 -10.44
C PHE A 39 11.18 -12.95 -11.78
N THR A 40 11.41 -14.23 -12.09
CA THR A 40 12.16 -14.64 -13.29
C THR A 40 11.28 -15.04 -14.46
N GLY A 41 9.96 -15.05 -14.28
CA GLY A 41 8.99 -15.30 -15.35
C GLY A 41 8.57 -14.04 -16.09
N THR A 42 7.62 -14.18 -17.01
CA THR A 42 7.01 -13.07 -17.74
C THR A 42 5.65 -12.76 -17.14
N ILE A 43 5.46 -11.51 -16.71
CA ILE A 43 4.14 -11.00 -16.31
C ILE A 43 3.47 -10.42 -17.56
N HIS A 44 2.34 -11.01 -17.98
CA HIS A 44 1.61 -10.56 -19.16
C HIS A 44 0.62 -9.44 -18.86
N SER A 45 0.01 -9.43 -17.67
CA SER A 45 -0.90 -8.39 -17.23
C SER A 45 -1.02 -8.39 -15.70
N VAL A 46 -1.24 -7.21 -15.13
CA VAL A 46 -1.61 -6.99 -13.73
C VAL A 46 -2.78 -6.03 -13.73
N THR A 47 -3.84 -6.37 -13.01
CA THR A 47 -5.01 -5.52 -12.85
C THR A 47 -5.28 -5.34 -11.36
N VAL A 48 -5.25 -4.10 -10.89
CA VAL A 48 -5.63 -3.74 -9.53
C VAL A 48 -7.01 -3.10 -9.61
N GLU A 49 -8.02 -3.85 -9.19
CA GLU A 49 -9.41 -3.40 -9.22
C GLU A 49 -9.77 -2.72 -7.90
N VAL A 50 -10.23 -1.48 -7.98
CA VAL A 50 -10.59 -0.65 -6.82
C VAL A 50 -12.02 -0.09 -6.91
N SER A 51 -12.82 -0.57 -7.87
CA SER A 51 -14.26 -0.29 -7.90
C SER A 51 -15.02 -1.11 -6.86
N GLY A 52 -16.25 -0.68 -6.61
CA GLY A 52 -17.16 -1.31 -5.65
C GLY A 52 -17.56 -0.38 -4.52
N GLU A 53 -18.21 -0.96 -3.52
CA GLU A 53 -18.59 -0.24 -2.30
C GLU A 53 -17.33 0.11 -1.49
N LEU A 54 -17.27 1.34 -1.00
CA LEU A 54 -16.18 1.78 -0.14
C LEU A 54 -16.20 0.99 1.17
N ILE A 55 -15.16 0.19 1.40
CA ILE A 55 -14.94 -0.47 2.69
C ILE A 55 -14.33 0.55 3.64
N ARG A 56 -15.06 0.90 4.72
CA ARG A 56 -14.65 1.91 5.69
C ARG A 56 -14.32 1.30 7.05
N HIS A 57 -13.13 1.61 7.58
CA HIS A 57 -12.68 1.14 8.89
C HIS A 57 -12.93 2.21 9.96
N ASN A 58 -14.14 2.23 10.52
CA ASN A 58 -14.61 3.28 11.43
C ASN A 58 -13.70 3.48 12.65
N ASP A 59 -13.12 2.42 13.21
CA ASP A 59 -12.22 2.51 14.36
C ASP A 59 -10.93 3.27 14.02
N ALA A 60 -10.42 3.13 12.80
CA ALA A 60 -9.26 3.89 12.34
C ALA A 60 -9.60 5.37 12.13
N ASP A 61 -10.81 5.69 11.67
CA ASP A 61 -11.28 7.07 11.56
C ASP A 61 -11.35 7.75 12.93
N ILE A 62 -11.88 7.05 13.93
CA ILE A 62 -11.92 7.54 15.31
C ILE A 62 -10.50 7.74 15.84
N ALA A 63 -9.60 6.76 15.68
CA ALA A 63 -8.21 6.88 16.10
C ALA A 63 -7.52 8.08 15.44
N ARG A 64 -7.75 8.33 14.14
CA ARG A 64 -7.24 9.49 13.41
C ARG A 64 -7.76 10.82 13.98
N LEU A 65 -9.06 10.90 14.29
CA LEU A 65 -9.67 12.09 14.88
C LEU A 65 -9.11 12.40 16.28
N MET A 66 -8.89 11.36 17.09
CA MET A 66 -8.32 11.51 18.44
C MET A 66 -6.85 11.94 18.40
N ALA A 67 -6.07 11.47 17.41
CA ALA A 67 -4.67 11.86 17.23
C ALA A 67 -4.46 13.31 16.76
N GLN A 68 -5.53 14.05 16.43
CA GLN A 68 -5.48 15.45 16.00
C GLN A 68 -5.77 16.46 17.13
N GLN A 69 -6.04 15.98 18.35
CA GLN A 69 -6.22 16.79 19.57
C GLN A 69 -4.91 16.89 20.36
#